data_AF-A0A7J7H4K2-F1
#
_entry.id   AF-A0A7J7H4K2-F1
#
_cell.length_a   1.000
_cell.length_b   1.000
_cell.length_c   1.000
_cell.angle_alpha   90.00
_cell.angle_beta   90.00
_cell.angle_gamma   90.00
#
_symmetry.space_group_name_H-M   'P 1'
#
loop_
_entity.id
_entity.type
_entity.pdbx_description
1 polymer ?
#
loop_
_entity_poly.entity_id
_entity_poly.type
_entity_poly.pdbx_seq_one_letter_code
_entity_poly.pdbx_strand_id
1 'polypeptide(L)'
;MLCSSYIATKLKTWSDNGMKKLMLLLARMGFRLENCKQKFQYMNVEIKRKMKEEFEEFLPEYGLNDFYYRGFCLLHVYSSRISAANVVYGVTALLESFVESDGSCASKQFGVAYDALSLSKFEKLETGMQHAIKIQRAILRQGSSAITKKGSIRSGSKFRWVKLEDSIDTKLLGYPQALTKFGHFLMDALREKGAKMKPLICVCYTQDRSKVLIVGVCGKPRLGADKGNAFGIAFRDAAEETGADFFHELFESSWIVLDTLAINSLMIRLTENLW
;
A
#
# COMPACT_ATOMS: atom_id res chain seq x y z
N MET A 1 -6.23 12.99 -3.84
CA MET A 1 -6.85 12.71 -2.52
C MET A 1 -7.32 11.27 -2.39
N LEU A 2 -8.16 10.76 -3.30
CA LEU A 2 -8.77 9.41 -3.21
C LEU A 2 -7.80 8.26 -2.93
N CYS A 3 -6.66 8.21 -3.61
CA CYS A 3 -5.70 7.12 -3.46
C CYS A 3 -4.72 7.30 -2.30
N SER A 4 -4.78 8.41 -1.55
CA SER A 4 -3.92 8.59 -0.38
C SER A 4 -4.41 7.71 0.75
N SER A 5 -3.55 6.83 1.28
CA SER A 5 -3.92 5.94 2.39
C SER A 5 -4.46 6.72 3.58
N TYR A 6 -3.85 7.85 3.95
CA TYR A 6 -4.30 8.68 5.08
C TYR A 6 -5.71 9.24 4.89
N ILE A 7 -5.96 9.87 3.74
CA ILE A 7 -7.25 10.52 3.46
C ILE A 7 -8.34 9.46 3.27
N ALA A 8 -8.03 8.41 2.51
CA ALA A 8 -8.97 7.32 2.25
C ALA A 8 -9.44 6.65 3.54
N THR A 9 -8.54 6.46 4.52
CA THR A 9 -8.89 5.89 5.82
C THR A 9 -9.69 6.82 6.71
N LYS A 10 -9.30 8.10 6.78
CA LYS A 10 -10.00 9.11 7.61
C LYS A 10 -11.42 9.40 7.11
N LEU A 11 -11.56 9.59 5.79
CA LEU A 11 -12.85 9.90 5.18
C LEU A 11 -13.66 8.66 4.80
N LYS A 12 -13.10 7.44 4.98
CA LYS A 12 -13.74 6.16 4.70
C LYS A 12 -14.24 6.05 3.25
N THR A 13 -13.39 6.45 2.31
CA THR A 13 -13.72 6.57 0.87
C THR A 13 -13.99 5.21 0.19
N TRP A 14 -13.84 4.11 0.90
CA TRP A 14 -14.32 2.78 0.46
C TRP A 14 -15.85 2.62 0.53
N SER A 15 -16.57 3.58 1.12
CA SER A 15 -18.03 3.59 1.20
C SER A 15 -18.62 4.74 0.39
N ASP A 16 -19.83 4.56 -0.14
CA ASP A 16 -20.54 5.62 -0.87
C ASP A 16 -20.74 6.86 -0.01
N ASN A 17 -20.98 6.67 1.29
CA ASN A 17 -21.10 7.78 2.22
C ASN A 17 -19.77 8.55 2.39
N GLY A 18 -18.65 7.83 2.48
CA GLY A 18 -17.32 8.46 2.52
C GLY A 18 -16.97 9.20 1.23
N MET A 19 -17.35 8.65 0.08
CA MET A 19 -17.21 9.33 -1.22
C MET A 19 -18.07 10.59 -1.29
N LYS A 20 -19.33 10.55 -0.83
CA LYS A 20 -20.19 11.72 -0.71
C LYS A 20 -19.59 12.77 0.22
N LYS A 21 -19.04 12.38 1.36
CA LYS A 21 -18.34 13.30 2.29
C LYS A 21 -17.16 14.01 1.63
N LEU A 22 -16.33 13.28 0.87
CA LEU A 22 -15.21 13.89 0.14
C LEU A 22 -15.71 14.86 -0.94
N MET A 23 -16.77 14.51 -1.67
CA MET A 23 -17.35 15.41 -2.67
C MET A 23 -17.95 16.67 -2.04
N LEU A 24 -18.66 16.53 -0.91
CA LEU A 24 -19.19 17.66 -0.14
C LEU A 24 -18.09 18.56 0.41
N LEU A 25 -16.98 17.98 0.91
CA LEU A 25 -15.81 18.72 1.36
C LEU A 25 -15.22 19.59 0.24
N LEU A 26 -15.00 19.00 -0.94
CA LEU A 26 -14.48 19.73 -2.10
C LEU A 26 -15.46 20.82 -2.57
N ALA A 27 -16.77 20.55 -2.51
CA ALA A 27 -17.79 21.52 -2.85
C ALA A 27 -17.84 22.69 -1.85
N ARG A 28 -17.69 22.42 -0.55
CA ARG A 28 -17.66 23.45 0.51
C ARG A 28 -16.48 24.41 0.35
N MET A 29 -15.32 23.92 -0.10
CA MET A 29 -14.14 24.72 -0.45
C MET A 29 -14.30 25.51 -1.78
N GLY A 30 -15.42 25.30 -2.48
CA GLY A 30 -15.71 25.97 -3.75
C GLY A 30 -14.95 25.39 -4.96
N PHE A 31 -14.45 24.15 -4.89
CA PHE A 31 -13.80 23.51 -6.03
C PHE A 31 -14.81 22.79 -6.94
N ARG A 32 -14.86 23.19 -8.21
CA ARG A 32 -15.64 22.48 -9.23
C ARG A 32 -15.09 21.07 -9.45
N LEU A 33 -15.99 20.10 -9.62
CA LEU A 33 -15.62 18.69 -9.78
C LEU A 33 -14.75 18.43 -11.02
N GLU A 34 -14.97 19.19 -12.10
CA GLU A 34 -14.18 19.11 -13.33
C GLU A 34 -12.71 19.45 -13.07
N ASN A 35 -12.46 20.54 -12.34
CA ASN A 35 -11.11 20.96 -11.95
C ASN A 35 -10.45 19.88 -11.08
N CYS A 36 -11.20 19.27 -10.14
CA CYS A 36 -10.69 18.19 -9.29
C CYS A 36 -10.30 16.91 -10.05
N LYS A 37 -10.85 16.69 -11.25
CA LYS A 37 -10.53 15.55 -12.13
C LYS A 37 -9.38 15.85 -13.10
N GLN A 38 -9.07 17.12 -13.33
CA GLN A 38 -7.99 17.54 -14.21
C GLN A 38 -6.62 17.15 -13.62
N LYS A 39 -5.64 16.87 -14.49
CA LYS A 39 -4.25 16.69 -14.05
C LYS A 39 -3.78 17.97 -13.35
N PHE A 40 -3.20 17.81 -12.16
CA PHE A 40 -2.76 18.93 -11.31
C PHE A 40 -1.84 19.91 -12.05
N GLN A 41 -0.97 19.41 -12.95
CA GLN A 41 -0.08 20.26 -13.75
C GLN A 41 -0.84 21.32 -14.55
N TYR A 42 -1.99 20.97 -15.15
CA TYR A 42 -2.78 21.83 -16.04
C TYR A 42 -3.86 22.66 -15.32
N MET A 43 -4.02 22.48 -14.01
CA MET A 43 -4.99 23.26 -13.22
C MET A 43 -4.54 24.72 -13.06
N ASN A 44 -5.49 25.66 -13.11
CA ASN A 44 -5.23 27.09 -12.94
C ASN A 44 -4.47 27.37 -11.62
N VAL A 45 -3.48 28.25 -11.68
CA VAL A 45 -2.62 28.67 -10.56
C VAL A 45 -3.43 29.29 -9.43
N GLU A 46 -4.50 30.03 -9.72
CA GLU A 46 -5.39 30.62 -8.72
C GLU A 46 -6.08 29.52 -7.89
N ILE A 47 -6.54 28.46 -8.54
CA ILE A 47 -7.13 27.30 -7.86
C ILE A 47 -6.08 26.62 -6.98
N LYS A 48 -4.86 26.42 -7.48
CA LYS A 48 -3.76 25.81 -6.70
C LYS A 48 -3.40 26.63 -5.45
N ARG A 49 -3.43 27.97 -5.54
CA ARG A 49 -3.18 28.87 -4.41
C ARG A 49 -4.31 28.74 -3.38
N LYS A 50 -5.55 28.85 -3.85
CA LYS A 50 -6.75 28.71 -3.02
C LYS A 50 -6.81 27.35 -2.32
N MET A 51 -6.43 26.27 -3.01
CA MET A 51 -6.37 24.91 -2.43
C MET A 51 -5.57 24.85 -1.12
N LYS A 52 -4.46 25.59 -1.02
CA LYS A 52 -3.65 25.54 0.19
C LYS A 52 -4.40 26.13 1.38
N GLU A 53 -4.95 27.34 1.21
CA GLU A 53 -5.69 28.08 2.23
C GLU A 53 -6.92 27.29 2.70
N GLU A 54 -7.74 26.83 1.75
CA GLU A 54 -8.95 26.05 2.04
C GLU A 54 -8.63 24.71 2.72
N PHE A 55 -7.52 24.07 2.37
CA PHE A 55 -7.12 22.83 3.02
C PHE A 55 -6.64 23.05 4.46
N GLU A 56 -5.97 24.16 4.76
CA GLU A 56 -5.57 24.50 6.12
C GLU A 56 -6.78 24.82 7.01
N GLU A 57 -7.82 25.45 6.46
CA GLU A 57 -9.05 25.80 7.17
C GLU A 57 -9.98 24.59 7.41
N PHE A 58 -10.34 23.85 6.36
CA PHE A 58 -11.44 22.87 6.43
C PHE A 58 -11.00 21.44 6.77
N LEU A 59 -9.78 21.02 6.43
CA LEU A 59 -9.35 19.63 6.68
C LEU A 59 -9.30 19.24 8.17
N PRO A 60 -8.88 20.12 9.10
CA PRO A 60 -8.89 19.81 10.53
C PRO A 60 -10.28 19.44 11.08
N GLU A 61 -11.37 20.05 10.56
CA GLU A 61 -12.75 19.71 10.94
C GLU A 61 -13.09 18.23 10.67
N TYR A 62 -12.40 17.60 9.70
CA TYR A 62 -12.59 16.20 9.32
C TYR A 62 -11.54 15.26 9.94
N GLY A 63 -10.73 15.76 10.89
CA GLY A 63 -9.68 14.98 11.56
C GLY A 63 -8.45 14.72 10.68
N LEU A 64 -8.26 15.53 9.63
CA LEU A 64 -7.12 15.49 8.71
C LEU A 64 -6.05 16.50 9.13
N ASN A 65 -5.64 16.46 10.40
CA ASN A 65 -4.72 17.43 11.00
C ASN A 65 -3.30 17.32 10.44
N ASP A 66 -2.89 16.12 10.02
CA ASP A 66 -1.53 15.82 9.56
C ASP A 66 -1.45 15.79 8.03
N PHE A 67 -2.21 16.67 7.36
CA PHE A 67 -2.23 16.74 5.91
C PHE A 67 -0.89 17.24 5.33
N TYR A 68 -0.26 18.20 6.00
CA TYR A 68 1.03 18.75 5.62
C TYR A 68 2.15 18.10 6.42
N TYR A 69 3.21 17.70 5.73
CA TYR A 69 4.42 17.16 6.33
C TYR A 69 5.64 17.80 5.66
N ARG A 70 6.75 17.87 6.40
CA ARG A 70 8.01 18.36 5.87
C ARG A 70 8.59 17.35 4.89
N GLY A 71 9.05 17.81 3.74
CA GLY A 71 9.65 16.97 2.72
C GLY A 71 10.61 17.75 1.84
N PHE A 72 11.29 17.03 0.96
CA PHE A 72 12.24 17.60 0.01
C PHE A 72 11.67 17.53 -1.40
N CYS A 73 11.93 18.58 -2.18
CA CYS A 73 11.55 18.65 -3.59
C CYS A 73 12.79 18.97 -4.42
N LEU A 74 12.98 18.22 -5.49
CA LEU A 74 13.94 18.53 -6.54
C LEU A 74 13.28 19.44 -7.57
N LEU A 75 13.96 20.53 -7.93
CA LEU A 75 13.62 21.35 -9.08
C LEU A 75 14.42 20.84 -10.28
N HIS A 76 13.74 20.17 -11.22
CA HIS A 76 14.36 19.75 -12.47
C HIS A 76 14.11 20.81 -13.56
N VAL A 77 15.03 20.92 -14.51
CA VAL A 77 15.09 22.01 -15.49
C VAL A 77 13.75 22.10 -16.25
N TYR A 78 13.24 23.32 -16.47
CA TYR A 78 11.92 23.61 -17.06
C TYR A 78 10.66 23.41 -16.17
N SER A 79 10.78 23.61 -14.86
CA SER A 79 9.65 23.80 -13.90
C SER A 79 8.95 22.54 -13.37
N SER A 80 9.44 21.34 -13.65
CA SER A 80 8.93 20.13 -13.00
C SER A 80 9.49 20.01 -11.58
N ARG A 81 8.63 20.23 -10.58
CA ARG A 81 8.94 19.97 -9.17
C ARG A 81 8.59 18.52 -8.83
N ILE A 82 9.57 17.77 -8.33
CA ILE A 82 9.40 16.36 -7.96
C ILE A 82 9.67 16.24 -6.47
N SER A 83 8.71 15.70 -5.71
CA SER A 83 8.93 15.41 -4.29
C SER A 83 9.74 14.12 -4.10
N ALA A 84 10.53 14.05 -3.03
CA ALA A 84 11.24 12.83 -2.65
C ALA A 84 10.29 11.63 -2.53
N ALA A 85 9.08 11.84 -2.00
CA ALA A 85 8.05 10.81 -1.92
C ALA A 85 7.64 10.27 -3.30
N ASN A 86 7.46 11.13 -4.30
CA ASN A 86 7.12 10.69 -5.66
C ASN A 86 8.24 9.86 -6.28
N VAL A 87 9.51 10.21 -6.02
CA VAL A 87 10.66 9.43 -6.48
C VAL A 87 10.62 8.03 -5.86
N VAL A 88 10.44 7.93 -4.55
CA VAL A 88 10.35 6.64 -3.84
C VAL A 88 9.22 5.80 -4.39
N TYR A 89 7.99 6.34 -4.49
CA TYR A 89 6.87 5.59 -5.05
C TYR A 89 7.14 5.12 -6.49
N GLY A 90 7.71 5.97 -7.34
CA GLY A 90 8.01 5.64 -8.73
C GLY A 90 9.08 4.55 -8.86
N VAL A 91 10.20 4.70 -8.15
CA VAL A 91 11.31 3.74 -8.17
C VAL A 91 10.90 2.40 -7.55
N THR A 92 10.18 2.41 -6.44
CA THR A 92 9.65 1.18 -5.84
C THR A 92 8.67 0.47 -6.76
N ALA A 93 7.81 1.21 -7.47
CA ALA A 93 6.89 0.61 -8.43
C ALA A 93 7.60 0.03 -9.66
N LEU A 94 8.76 0.58 -10.05
CA LEU A 94 9.62 -0.07 -11.04
C LEU A 94 10.19 -1.36 -10.45
N LEU A 95 10.78 -1.35 -9.26
CA LEU A 95 11.29 -2.58 -8.62
C LEU A 95 10.21 -3.68 -8.51
N GLU A 96 8.97 -3.30 -8.26
CA GLU A 96 7.82 -4.21 -8.12
C GLU A 96 7.12 -4.55 -9.46
N SER A 97 7.60 -4.10 -10.63
CA SER A 97 6.93 -4.41 -11.91
C SER A 97 7.51 -5.67 -12.57
N PHE A 98 7.12 -6.85 -12.11
CA PHE A 98 7.44 -8.14 -12.77
C PHE A 98 6.21 -8.71 -13.48
N VAL A 99 5.69 -8.00 -14.48
CA VAL A 99 4.45 -8.43 -15.13
C VAL A 99 4.68 -9.38 -16.31
N GLU A 100 5.92 -9.68 -16.69
CA GLU A 100 6.16 -10.56 -17.84
C GLU A 100 6.66 -11.95 -17.43
N SER A 101 5.95 -12.94 -18.00
CA SER A 101 6.20 -14.38 -18.04
C SER A 101 7.57 -14.80 -18.60
N ASP A 102 8.43 -13.84 -18.95
CA ASP A 102 9.63 -14.04 -19.76
C ASP A 102 10.91 -14.16 -18.94
N GLY A 103 10.80 -14.48 -17.64
CA GLY A 103 11.97 -14.71 -16.80
C GLY A 103 12.84 -13.45 -16.63
N SER A 104 12.25 -12.26 -16.67
CA SER A 104 12.99 -11.02 -16.38
C SER A 104 13.50 -11.08 -14.94
N CYS A 105 14.81 -11.32 -14.79
CA CYS A 105 15.48 -11.45 -13.50
C CYS A 105 15.34 -10.16 -12.67
N ALA A 106 15.21 -10.30 -11.35
CA ALA A 106 15.23 -9.18 -10.39
C ALA A 106 16.38 -8.19 -10.63
N SER A 107 17.51 -8.67 -11.15
CA SER A 107 18.66 -7.86 -11.54
C SER A 107 18.37 -6.86 -12.66
N LYS A 108 17.58 -7.23 -13.67
CA LYS A 108 17.20 -6.33 -14.77
C LYS A 108 16.33 -5.19 -14.25
N GLN A 109 15.35 -5.52 -13.41
CA GLN A 109 14.43 -4.53 -12.87
C GLN A 109 15.12 -3.58 -11.89
N PHE A 110 16.08 -4.09 -11.12
CA PHE A 110 16.98 -3.27 -10.32
C PHE A 110 17.74 -2.26 -11.20
N GLY A 111 18.31 -2.69 -12.33
CA GLY A 111 18.98 -1.80 -13.27
C GLY A 111 18.07 -0.71 -13.84
N VAL A 112 16.82 -1.05 -14.17
CA VAL A 112 15.80 -0.08 -14.63
C VAL A 112 15.46 0.94 -13.55
N ALA A 113 15.26 0.49 -12.32
CA ALA A 113 14.95 1.34 -11.17
C ALA A 113 16.14 2.25 -10.81
N TYR A 114 17.36 1.72 -10.87
CA TYR A 114 18.59 2.50 -10.67
C TYR A 114 18.76 3.57 -11.75
N ASP A 115 18.54 3.20 -13.02
CA ASP A 115 18.56 4.13 -14.14
C ASP A 115 17.56 5.28 -13.98
N ALA A 116 16.39 5.01 -13.38
CA ALA A 116 15.36 6.02 -13.14
C ALA A 116 15.76 7.08 -12.11
N LEU A 117 16.81 6.84 -11.30
CA LEU A 117 17.39 7.84 -10.41
C LEU A 117 18.30 8.83 -11.15
N SER A 118 18.72 8.51 -12.38
CA SER A 118 19.52 9.43 -13.19
C SER A 118 18.69 10.60 -13.70
N LEU A 119 19.19 11.81 -13.50
CA LEU A 119 18.56 13.05 -13.98
C LEU A 119 18.43 13.12 -15.51
N SER A 120 19.23 12.34 -16.24
CA SER A 120 19.18 12.24 -17.70
C SER A 120 18.09 11.31 -18.23
N LYS A 121 17.55 10.41 -17.39
CA LYS A 121 16.57 9.38 -17.77
C LYS A 121 15.23 9.57 -17.08
N PHE A 122 14.76 10.82 -16.99
CA PHE A 122 13.54 11.18 -16.24
C PHE A 122 12.27 10.46 -16.73
N GLU A 123 12.18 10.12 -18.01
CA GLU A 123 11.06 9.37 -18.60
C GLU A 123 10.82 8.01 -17.93
N LYS A 124 11.90 7.34 -17.50
CA LYS A 124 11.81 6.08 -16.74
C LYS A 124 11.15 6.30 -15.39
N LEU A 125 11.51 7.38 -14.70
CA LEU A 125 10.89 7.75 -13.44
C LEU A 125 9.41 8.09 -13.62
N GLU A 126 9.05 8.80 -14.70
CA GLU A 126 7.65 9.07 -15.02
C GLU A 126 6.84 7.79 -15.23
N THR A 127 7.40 6.81 -15.94
CA THR A 127 6.78 5.49 -16.12
C THR A 127 6.59 4.79 -14.77
N GLY A 128 7.61 4.83 -13.90
CA GLY A 128 7.52 4.35 -12.52
C GLY A 128 6.40 5.02 -11.73
N MET A 129 6.27 6.34 -11.83
CA MET A 129 5.17 7.08 -11.18
C MET A 129 3.80 6.65 -11.71
N GLN A 130 3.66 6.36 -13.00
CA GLN A 130 2.41 5.81 -13.55
C GLN A 130 2.12 4.41 -13.00
N HIS A 131 3.13 3.56 -12.82
CA HIS A 131 2.98 2.25 -12.19
C HIS A 131 2.56 2.38 -10.73
N ALA A 132 3.17 3.30 -9.98
CA ALA A 132 2.82 3.57 -8.60
C ALA A 132 1.34 3.98 -8.45
N ILE A 133 0.81 4.79 -9.38
CA ILE A 133 -0.61 5.16 -9.41
C ILE A 133 -1.49 3.92 -9.61
N LYS A 134 -1.11 3.00 -10.49
CA LYS A 134 -1.85 1.74 -10.72
C LYS A 134 -1.86 0.88 -9.45
N ILE A 135 -0.71 0.68 -8.82
CA ILE A 135 -0.57 -0.09 -7.57
C ILE A 135 -1.41 0.54 -6.46
N GLN A 136 -1.33 1.85 -6.26
CA GLN A 136 -2.09 2.52 -5.20
C GLN A 136 -3.61 2.46 -5.44
N ARG A 137 -4.06 2.50 -6.71
CA ARG A 137 -5.47 2.28 -7.07
C ARG A 137 -5.91 0.83 -6.78
N ALA A 138 -5.05 -0.15 -7.07
CA ALA A 138 -5.29 -1.56 -6.75
C ALA A 138 -5.41 -1.77 -5.22
N ILE A 139 -4.52 -1.17 -4.42
CA ILE A 139 -4.60 -1.18 -2.95
C ILE A 139 -5.94 -0.65 -2.48
N LEU A 140 -6.38 0.51 -2.99
CA LEU A 140 -7.65 1.10 -2.57
C LEU A 140 -8.84 0.22 -2.96
N ARG A 141 -8.88 -0.33 -4.19
CA ARG A 141 -9.97 -1.19 -4.67
C ARG A 141 -10.08 -2.48 -3.88
N GLN A 142 -8.97 -3.22 -3.78
CA GLN A 142 -8.92 -4.47 -3.01
C GLN A 142 -9.18 -4.22 -1.53
N GLY A 143 -8.64 -3.13 -0.98
CA GLY A 143 -8.84 -2.78 0.41
C GLY A 143 -10.29 -2.43 0.70
N SER A 144 -10.93 -1.66 -0.19
CA SER A 144 -12.35 -1.34 -0.11
C SER A 144 -13.21 -2.60 -0.14
N SER A 145 -12.91 -3.52 -1.06
CA SER A 145 -13.61 -4.82 -1.15
C SER A 145 -13.44 -5.63 0.13
N ALA A 146 -12.21 -5.77 0.63
CA ALA A 146 -11.92 -6.51 1.86
C ALA A 146 -12.58 -5.91 3.13
N ILE A 147 -12.75 -4.59 3.19
CA ILE A 147 -13.38 -3.91 4.34
C ILE A 147 -14.91 -4.00 4.31
N THR A 148 -15.49 -3.94 3.10
CA THR A 148 -16.95 -3.90 2.89
C THR A 148 -17.57 -5.30 2.84
N LYS A 149 -16.88 -6.27 2.21
CA LYS A 149 -17.32 -7.66 2.12
C LYS A 149 -17.19 -8.34 3.47
N LYS A 150 -18.33 -8.76 4.04
CA LYS A 150 -18.36 -9.49 5.32
C LYS A 150 -17.58 -10.80 5.18
N GLY A 151 -16.70 -11.06 6.13
CA GLY A 151 -15.93 -12.30 6.20
C GLY A 151 -14.64 -12.33 5.37
N SER A 152 -14.31 -11.30 4.59
CA SER A 152 -13.03 -11.22 3.88
C SER A 152 -11.84 -11.08 4.81
N ILE A 153 -11.99 -10.30 5.89
CA ILE A 153 -10.99 -10.19 6.95
C ILE A 153 -11.40 -11.13 8.09
N ARG A 154 -10.59 -12.17 8.31
CA ARG A 154 -10.78 -13.13 9.40
C ARG A 154 -10.01 -12.65 10.62
N SER A 155 -10.71 -12.45 11.73
CA SER A 155 -10.11 -11.94 12.96
C SER A 155 -10.02 -13.06 14.00
N GLY A 156 -8.80 -13.49 14.32
CA GLY A 156 -8.51 -14.39 15.43
C GLY A 156 -8.29 -13.63 16.74
N SER A 157 -7.92 -14.35 17.80
CA SER A 157 -7.53 -13.79 19.11
C SER A 157 -6.23 -12.99 18.99
N LYS A 158 -5.18 -13.61 18.42
CA LYS A 158 -3.81 -13.09 18.31
C LYS A 158 -3.62 -12.13 17.14
N PHE A 159 -4.07 -12.51 15.94
CA PHE A 159 -3.89 -11.72 14.72
C PHE A 159 -5.14 -11.74 13.82
N ARG A 160 -5.11 -10.92 12.77
CA ARG A 160 -6.08 -10.96 11.66
C ARG A 160 -5.41 -11.48 10.42
N TRP A 161 -6.17 -12.08 9.52
CA TRP A 161 -5.65 -12.42 8.20
C TRP A 161 -6.65 -12.13 7.11
N VAL A 162 -6.12 -11.87 5.92
CA VAL A 162 -6.88 -11.56 4.71
C VAL A 162 -6.22 -12.28 3.53
N LYS A 163 -7.04 -12.94 2.74
CA LYS A 163 -6.64 -13.53 1.46
C LYS A 163 -7.15 -12.63 0.35
N LEU A 164 -6.25 -12.22 -0.54
CA LEU A 164 -6.63 -11.49 -1.74
C LEU A 164 -7.39 -12.44 -2.67
N GLU A 165 -8.52 -11.97 -3.19
CA GLU A 165 -9.32 -12.72 -4.16
C GLU A 165 -8.68 -12.58 -5.55
N ASP A 166 -8.94 -13.54 -6.44
CA ASP A 166 -8.43 -13.49 -7.82
C ASP A 166 -9.04 -12.30 -8.55
N SER A 167 -8.21 -11.30 -8.77
CA SER A 167 -8.55 -10.10 -9.50
C SER A 167 -7.36 -9.68 -10.37
N ILE A 168 -7.60 -8.80 -11.33
CA ILE A 168 -6.52 -8.18 -12.11
C ILE A 168 -5.54 -7.42 -11.19
N ASP A 169 -6.06 -6.88 -10.08
CA ASP A 169 -5.29 -6.14 -9.09
C ASP A 169 -4.31 -7.05 -8.30
N THR A 170 -4.59 -8.36 -8.20
CA THR A 170 -3.73 -9.33 -7.50
C THR A 170 -2.35 -9.43 -8.14
N LYS A 171 -2.26 -9.27 -9.46
CA LYS A 171 -0.98 -9.20 -10.19
C LYS A 171 -0.12 -8.02 -9.76
N LEU A 172 -0.74 -6.90 -9.38
CA LEU A 172 -0.05 -5.69 -8.92
C LEU A 172 0.32 -5.75 -7.43
N LEU A 173 -0.40 -6.56 -6.65
CA LEU A 173 -0.19 -6.72 -5.21
C LEU A 173 0.60 -8.00 -4.86
N GLY A 174 1.00 -8.80 -5.86
CA GLY A 174 1.78 -10.03 -5.72
C GLY A 174 3.25 -9.84 -5.33
N TYR A 175 3.62 -8.67 -4.82
CA TYR A 175 4.99 -8.33 -4.42
C TYR A 175 5.07 -7.96 -2.95
N PRO A 176 6.17 -8.31 -2.25
CA PRO A 176 6.28 -8.10 -0.80
C PRO A 176 5.96 -6.68 -0.36
N GLN A 177 6.55 -5.68 -1.02
CA GLN A 177 6.39 -4.28 -0.67
C GLN A 177 5.01 -3.71 -1.05
N ALA A 178 4.44 -4.12 -2.18
CA ALA A 178 3.06 -3.77 -2.57
C ALA A 178 2.03 -4.34 -1.58
N LEU A 179 2.19 -5.60 -1.19
CA LEU A 179 1.32 -6.29 -0.23
C LEU A 179 1.49 -5.74 1.19
N THR A 180 2.70 -5.31 1.56
CA THR A 180 2.96 -4.61 2.84
C THR A 180 2.21 -3.27 2.90
N LYS A 181 2.26 -2.47 1.83
CA LYS A 181 1.48 -1.21 1.74
C LYS A 181 -0.03 -1.47 1.84
N PHE A 182 -0.51 -2.55 1.21
CA PHE A 182 -1.90 -2.99 1.34
C PHE A 182 -2.26 -3.37 2.78
N GLY A 183 -1.40 -4.14 3.46
CA GLY A 183 -1.60 -4.51 4.86
C GLY A 183 -1.68 -3.29 5.78
N HIS A 184 -0.76 -2.33 5.64
CA HIS A 184 -0.82 -1.07 6.41
C HIS A 184 -2.09 -0.28 6.13
N PHE A 185 -2.52 -0.19 4.87
CA PHE A 185 -3.79 0.47 4.51
C PHE A 185 -4.99 -0.17 5.23
N LEU A 186 -5.07 -1.52 5.24
CA LEU A 186 -6.13 -2.22 5.95
C LEU A 186 -6.09 -2.01 7.46
N MET A 187 -4.89 -2.02 8.06
CA MET A 187 -4.74 -1.76 9.49
C MET A 187 -5.20 -0.35 9.87
N ASP A 188 -4.81 0.65 9.09
CA ASP A 188 -5.25 2.04 9.29
C ASP A 188 -6.77 2.16 9.09
N ALA A 189 -7.34 1.52 8.07
CA ALA A 189 -8.77 1.52 7.82
C ALA A 189 -9.60 0.87 8.95
N LEU A 190 -9.13 -0.27 9.46
CA LEU A 190 -9.76 -0.97 10.58
C LEU A 190 -9.68 -0.14 11.87
N ARG A 191 -8.56 0.57 12.09
CA ARG A 191 -8.40 1.50 13.21
C ARG A 191 -9.43 2.63 13.14
N GLU A 192 -9.62 3.25 11.97
CA GLU A 192 -10.63 4.31 11.76
C GLU A 192 -12.08 3.79 11.85
N LYS A 193 -12.29 2.47 11.74
CA LYS A 193 -13.57 1.81 12.01
C LYS A 193 -13.77 1.50 13.51
N GLY A 194 -12.79 1.78 14.36
CA GLY A 194 -12.84 1.51 15.81
C GLY A 194 -12.41 0.10 16.21
N ALA A 195 -11.80 -0.68 15.30
CA ALA A 195 -11.33 -2.01 15.64
C ALA A 195 -10.02 -1.95 16.47
N LYS A 196 -9.87 -2.86 17.44
CA LYS A 196 -8.63 -3.00 18.22
C LYS A 196 -7.43 -3.22 17.29
N MET A 197 -6.28 -2.60 17.55
CA MET A 197 -5.07 -2.89 16.79
C MET A 197 -4.63 -4.34 17.01
N LYS A 198 -4.50 -5.10 15.92
CA LYS A 198 -3.95 -6.46 15.89
C LYS A 198 -3.02 -6.58 14.69
N PRO A 199 -1.97 -7.40 14.76
CA PRO A 199 -1.17 -7.76 13.60
C PRO A 199 -2.05 -8.33 12.47
N LEU A 200 -1.64 -8.13 11.23
CA LEU A 200 -2.37 -8.55 10.03
C LEU A 200 -1.47 -9.39 9.13
N ILE A 201 -1.95 -10.56 8.75
CA ILE A 201 -1.33 -11.41 7.74
C ILE A 201 -2.08 -11.22 6.41
N CYS A 202 -1.36 -10.85 5.36
CA CYS A 202 -1.89 -10.73 4.01
C CYS A 202 -1.38 -11.89 3.16
N VAL A 203 -2.30 -12.55 2.46
CA VAL A 203 -2.02 -13.73 1.63
C VAL A 203 -2.39 -13.42 0.19
N CYS A 204 -1.44 -13.58 -0.73
CA CYS A 204 -1.59 -13.29 -2.15
C CYS A 204 -1.08 -14.47 -3.00
N TYR A 205 -1.90 -14.96 -3.92
CA TYR A 205 -1.51 -16.07 -4.80
C TYR A 205 -0.65 -15.57 -5.96
N THR A 206 0.32 -16.39 -6.38
CA THR A 206 1.01 -16.18 -7.64
C THR A 206 0.07 -16.43 -8.82
N GLN A 207 0.44 -15.96 -10.02
CA GLN A 207 -0.43 -16.07 -11.21
C GLN A 207 -0.76 -17.51 -11.58
N ASP A 208 0.19 -18.41 -11.39
CA ASP A 208 0.08 -19.86 -11.61
C ASP A 208 -0.54 -20.60 -10.41
N ARG A 209 -0.82 -19.90 -9.31
CA ARG A 209 -1.42 -20.43 -8.06
C ARG A 209 -0.69 -21.62 -7.42
N SER A 210 0.51 -21.94 -7.90
CA SER A 210 1.37 -22.96 -7.30
C SER A 210 1.93 -22.47 -5.96
N LYS A 211 2.28 -21.18 -5.90
CA LYS A 211 2.89 -20.54 -4.75
C LYS A 211 2.02 -19.42 -4.20
N VAL A 212 2.30 -19.07 -2.96
CA VAL A 212 1.62 -18.01 -2.24
C VAL A 212 2.64 -17.11 -1.55
N LEU A 213 2.46 -15.81 -1.71
CA LEU A 213 3.17 -14.79 -0.95
C LEU A 213 2.38 -14.46 0.31
N ILE A 214 3.02 -14.60 1.46
CA ILE A 214 2.47 -14.25 2.76
C ILE A 214 3.30 -13.12 3.35
N VAL A 215 2.63 -12.05 3.78
CA VAL A 215 3.26 -10.89 4.42
C VAL A 215 2.61 -10.63 5.77
N GLY A 216 3.43 -10.54 6.81
CA GLY A 216 3.03 -10.22 8.18
C GLY A 216 3.30 -8.77 8.50
N VAL A 217 2.24 -8.01 8.78
CA VAL A 217 2.31 -6.58 9.07
C VAL A 217 1.89 -6.30 10.50
N CYS A 218 2.73 -5.56 11.24
CA CYS A 218 2.44 -5.06 12.57
C CYS A 218 2.04 -3.58 12.53
N GLY A 219 1.41 -3.10 13.61
CA GLY A 219 1.15 -1.67 13.77
C GLY A 219 2.48 -0.91 13.72
N LYS A 220 2.48 0.28 13.10
CA LYS A 220 3.69 1.11 13.01
C LYS A 220 4.25 1.29 14.42
N PRO A 221 5.48 0.82 14.71
CA PRO A 221 6.07 0.99 16.02
C PRO A 221 6.15 2.49 16.31
N ARG A 222 5.77 2.88 17.53
CA ARG A 222 6.09 4.23 18.00
C ARG A 222 7.62 4.34 18.07
N LEU A 223 8.15 5.54 17.89
CA LEU A 223 9.58 5.78 18.10
C LEU A 223 9.94 5.31 19.53
N GLY A 224 10.90 4.39 19.65
CA GLY A 224 11.25 3.74 20.93
C GLY A 224 10.38 2.54 21.34
N ALA A 225 9.65 1.91 20.40
CA ALA A 225 8.95 0.66 20.70
C ALA A 225 9.94 -0.50 20.86
N ASP A 226 9.88 -1.18 22.01
CA ASP A 226 10.76 -2.30 22.35
C ASP A 226 10.52 -3.58 21.52
N LYS A 227 9.37 -3.65 20.81
CA LYS A 227 8.96 -4.84 20.06
C LYS A 227 8.82 -4.52 18.57
N GLY A 228 9.72 -5.10 17.78
CA GLY A 228 9.68 -5.09 16.33
C GLY A 228 8.67 -6.07 15.73
N ASN A 229 8.79 -6.33 14.43
CA ASN A 229 7.94 -7.28 13.73
C ASN A 229 8.41 -8.73 13.99
N ALA A 230 7.74 -9.45 14.89
CA ALA A 230 8.09 -10.83 15.23
C ALA A 230 7.56 -11.89 14.23
N PHE A 231 6.86 -11.48 13.16
CA PHE A 231 6.38 -12.44 12.14
C PHE A 231 7.52 -13.18 11.43
N GLY A 232 8.71 -12.58 11.34
CA GLY A 232 9.79 -13.23 10.60
C GLY A 232 10.34 -14.49 11.26
N ILE A 233 10.42 -14.50 12.58
CA ILE A 233 10.78 -15.69 13.35
C ILE A 233 9.60 -16.67 13.30
N ALA A 234 8.38 -16.18 13.57
CA ALA A 234 7.19 -17.03 13.60
C ALA A 234 6.90 -17.75 12.27
N PHE A 235 7.13 -17.10 11.12
CA PHE A 235 6.93 -17.72 9.81
C PHE A 235 7.96 -18.81 9.52
N ARG A 236 9.23 -18.58 9.88
CA ARG A 236 10.29 -19.56 9.72
C ARG A 236 10.05 -20.78 10.58
N ASP A 237 9.85 -20.58 11.88
CA ASP A 237 9.62 -21.67 12.84
C ASP A 237 8.40 -22.50 12.43
N ALA A 238 7.30 -21.85 12.06
CA ALA A 238 6.09 -22.55 11.61
C ALA A 238 6.30 -23.30 10.29
N ALA A 239 7.12 -22.78 9.36
CA ALA A 239 7.41 -23.45 8.10
C ALA A 239 8.36 -24.65 8.28
N GLU A 240 9.36 -24.53 9.15
CA GLU A 240 10.27 -25.61 9.53
C GLU A 240 9.55 -26.75 10.26
N GLU A 241 8.67 -26.42 11.23
CA GLU A 241 7.88 -27.42 11.97
C GLU A 241 6.87 -28.16 11.09
N THR A 242 6.33 -27.49 10.07
CA THR A 242 5.38 -28.11 9.12
C THR A 242 6.08 -28.89 8.00
N GLY A 243 7.42 -28.79 7.89
CA GLY A 243 8.20 -29.42 6.83
C GLY A 243 7.85 -28.89 5.43
N ALA A 244 7.30 -27.68 5.33
CA ALA A 244 6.91 -27.09 4.06
C ALA A 244 8.14 -26.58 3.29
N ASP A 245 8.15 -26.71 1.96
CA ASP A 245 9.14 -26.00 1.15
C ASP A 245 8.78 -24.51 1.12
N PHE A 246 9.74 -23.67 1.50
CA PHE A 246 9.53 -22.24 1.60
C PHE A 246 10.74 -21.44 1.12
N PHE A 247 10.44 -20.24 0.62
CA PHE A 247 11.43 -19.23 0.34
C PHE A 247 11.25 -18.07 1.33
N HIS A 248 12.31 -17.80 2.09
CA HIS A 248 12.38 -16.72 3.07
C HIS A 248 13.64 -15.90 2.79
N GLU A 249 13.46 -14.62 2.43
CA GLU A 249 14.62 -13.74 2.28
C GLU A 249 15.22 -13.39 3.64
N LEU A 250 16.55 -13.42 3.72
CA LEU A 250 17.29 -13.09 4.95
C LEU A 250 17.32 -11.57 5.23
N PHE A 251 17.03 -10.73 4.23
CA PHE A 251 17.08 -9.27 4.36
C PHE A 251 15.81 -8.69 5.02
N GLU A 252 14.64 -9.17 4.61
CA GLU A 252 13.38 -8.75 5.20
C GLU A 252 12.55 -9.98 5.59
N SER A 253 12.56 -10.27 6.89
CA SER A 253 11.97 -11.50 7.40
C SER A 253 10.45 -11.46 7.47
N SER A 254 9.80 -10.32 7.27
CA SER A 254 8.34 -10.16 7.51
C SER A 254 7.45 -10.79 6.45
N TRP A 255 8.01 -11.53 5.49
CA TRP A 255 7.26 -12.21 4.46
C TRP A 255 7.92 -13.53 4.08
N ILE A 256 7.13 -14.44 3.52
CA ILE A 256 7.55 -15.80 3.15
C ILE A 256 6.76 -16.23 1.91
N VAL A 257 7.37 -17.05 1.07
CA VAL A 257 6.70 -17.69 -0.06
C VAL A 257 6.66 -19.19 0.18
N LEU A 258 5.50 -19.81 0.00
CA LEU A 258 5.30 -21.24 0.20
C LEU A 258 4.38 -21.83 -0.88
N ASP A 259 4.33 -23.15 -0.94
CA ASP A 259 3.33 -23.86 -1.75
C ASP A 259 1.92 -23.60 -1.20
N THR A 260 0.95 -23.44 -2.11
CA THR A 260 -0.46 -23.25 -1.78
C THR A 260 -1.02 -24.33 -0.85
N LEU A 261 -0.53 -25.57 -0.95
CA LEU A 261 -0.97 -26.68 -0.10
C LEU A 261 -0.58 -26.49 1.38
N ALA A 262 0.52 -25.80 1.65
CA ALA A 262 1.06 -25.63 2.99
C ALA A 262 0.38 -24.50 3.79
N ILE A 263 -0.43 -23.64 3.15
CA ILE A 263 -1.03 -22.45 3.78
C ILE A 263 -1.85 -22.82 5.03
N ASN A 264 -2.71 -23.83 4.94
CA ASN A 264 -3.62 -24.17 6.03
C ASN A 264 -2.84 -24.66 7.26
N SER A 265 -1.86 -25.55 7.04
CA SER A 265 -0.98 -26.07 8.09
C SER A 265 -0.20 -24.94 8.77
N LEU A 266 0.37 -24.03 7.97
CA LEU A 266 1.07 -22.85 8.48
C LEU A 266 0.15 -21.96 9.33
N MET A 267 -1.05 -21.64 8.84
CA MET A 267 -1.99 -20.77 9.55
C MET A 267 -2.49 -21.37 10.86
N ILE A 268 -2.69 -22.69 10.91
CA ILE A 268 -3.02 -23.42 12.15
C ILE A 268 -1.85 -23.28 13.12
N ARG A 269 -0.62 -23.56 12.68
CA ARG A 269 0.55 -23.52 13.54
C ARG A 269 0.85 -22.12 14.07
N LEU A 270 0.71 -21.10 13.23
CA LEU A 270 0.80 -19.70 13.63
C LEU A 270 -0.26 -19.34 14.68
N THR A 271 -1.46 -19.91 14.62
CA THR A 271 -2.50 -19.65 15.62
C THR A 271 -2.12 -20.20 17.00
N GLU A 272 -1.47 -21.36 17.04
CA GLU A 272 -0.96 -21.98 18.26
C GLU A 272 0.22 -21.16 18.83
N ASN A 273 1.20 -20.87 17.98
CA ASN A 273 2.53 -20.40 18.42
C ASN A 273 2.77 -18.89 18.35
N LEU A 274 1.88 -18.06 17.78
CA LEU A 274 2.09 -16.60 17.80
C LEU A 274 1.91 -16.05 19.22
N TRP A 275 2.99 -15.87 19.96
CA TRP A 275 3.06 -15.20 21.28
C TRP A 275 2.10 -15.75 22.34
#